data_AF-A0A2T0QJI7-F1
#
_entry.id   AF-A0A2T0QJI7-F1
#
_cell.length_a   1.000
_cell.length_b   1.000
_cell.length_c   1.000
_cell.angle_alpha   90.00
_cell.angle_beta   90.00
_cell.angle_gamma   90.00
#
_symmetry.space_group_name_H-M   'P 1'
#
loop_
_entity.id
_entity.type
_entity.pdbx_description
1 polymer ?
#
loop_
_entity_poly.entity_id
_entity_poly.type
_entity_poly.pdbx_seq_one_letter_code
_entity_poly.pdbx_strand_id
1 'polypeptide(L)'
;MTRVQGKEIRYCFEISPSEFSPLYTCLLIVPRTTSPQMYVIKPDLVVKARGRRPPHIYDHSDGKTQLCLWWPKQREWKRGMKFIESYIAWTAEWLWHYEYWLSSGKWEGGGAHPRKRKGKG
;
A
#
# COMPACT_ATOMS: atom_id res chain seq x y z
N MET A 1 -16.77 17.96 -31.67
CA MET A 1 -17.04 17.07 -30.51
C MET A 1 -15.79 17.02 -29.64
N THR A 2 -15.84 17.58 -28.43
CA THR A 2 -14.66 17.61 -27.54
C THR A 2 -14.56 16.29 -26.79
N ARG A 3 -13.54 15.47 -27.10
CA ARG A 3 -13.30 14.21 -26.41
C ARG A 3 -12.75 14.49 -25.01
N VAL A 4 -13.59 14.33 -23.99
CA VAL A 4 -13.13 14.30 -22.60
C VAL A 4 -12.48 12.94 -22.36
N GLN A 5 -11.23 12.92 -21.89
CA GLN A 5 -10.54 11.69 -21.45
C GLN A 5 -10.31 11.75 -19.94
N GLY A 6 -10.66 10.67 -19.24
CA GLY A 6 -10.34 10.53 -17.81
C GLY A 6 -8.82 10.45 -17.58
N LYS A 7 -8.32 11.13 -16.54
CA LYS A 7 -6.89 11.16 -16.19
C LYS A 7 -6.45 9.91 -15.43
N GLU A 8 -7.35 9.31 -14.66
CA GLU A 8 -7.09 8.17 -13.79
C GLU A 8 -8.39 7.43 -13.45
N ILE A 9 -8.25 6.19 -13.00
CA ILE A 9 -9.32 5.43 -12.33
C ILE A 9 -9.07 5.48 -10.83
N ARG A 10 -10.14 5.67 -10.05
CA ARG A 10 -10.11 5.56 -8.60
C ARG A 10 -11.08 4.46 -8.18
N TYR A 11 -10.56 3.42 -7.54
CA TYR A 11 -11.34 2.30 -7.04
C TYR A 11 -11.21 2.22 -5.52
N CYS A 12 -12.31 2.50 -4.82
CA CYS A 12 -12.38 2.42 -3.37
C CYS A 12 -13.08 1.12 -2.98
N PHE A 13 -12.49 0.37 -2.05
CA PHE A 13 -13.02 -0.91 -1.60
C PHE A 13 -12.66 -1.12 -0.14
N GLU A 14 -13.34 -2.07 0.49
CA GLU A 14 -13.07 -2.47 1.87
C GLU A 14 -12.53 -3.89 1.89
N ILE A 15 -11.57 -4.13 2.77
CA ILE A 15 -10.96 -5.45 2.96
C ILE A 15 -10.65 -5.67 4.44
N SER A 16 -10.89 -6.89 4.91
CA SER A 16 -10.37 -7.34 6.20
C SER A 16 -9.32 -8.41 5.93
N PRO A 17 -8.08 -8.31 6.47
CA PRO A 17 -7.06 -9.32 6.24
C PRO A 17 -7.36 -10.65 6.97
N SER A 18 -8.22 -10.64 8.00
CA SER A 18 -8.66 -11.85 8.70
C SER A 18 -10.04 -11.66 9.34
N GLU A 19 -10.68 -12.74 9.77
CA GLU A 19 -12.00 -12.70 10.44
C GLU A 19 -12.00 -11.85 11.72
N PHE A 20 -10.83 -11.69 12.36
CA PHE A 20 -10.68 -10.94 13.61
C PHE A 20 -10.12 -9.52 13.41
N SER A 21 -9.72 -9.20 12.18
CA SER A 21 -9.16 -7.89 11.87
C SER A 21 -10.26 -6.86 11.64
N PRO A 22 -10.01 -5.58 11.94
CA PRO A 22 -10.92 -4.51 11.55
C PRO A 22 -11.00 -4.41 10.03
N LEU A 23 -12.07 -3.78 9.56
CA LEU A 23 -12.23 -3.46 8.15
C LEU A 23 -11.33 -2.26 7.78
N TYR A 24 -10.63 -2.39 6.66
CA TYR A 24 -9.80 -1.34 6.09
C TYR A 24 -10.44 -0.82 4.82
N THR A 25 -10.62 0.50 4.73
CA THR A 25 -10.99 1.16 3.48
C THR A 25 -9.71 1.48 2.71
N CYS A 26 -9.63 0.95 1.50
CA CYS A 26 -8.51 1.11 0.58
C CYS A 26 -8.92 1.93 -0.66
N LEU A 27 -7.95 2.61 -1.25
CA LEU A 27 -8.10 3.36 -2.49
C LEU A 27 -6.97 2.98 -3.45
N LEU A 28 -7.33 2.33 -4.56
CA LEU A 28 -6.47 2.11 -5.70
C LEU A 28 -6.64 3.24 -6.70
N ILE A 29 -5.58 3.99 -6.95
CA ILE A 29 -5.50 4.99 -8.01
C ILE A 29 -4.72 4.39 -9.17
N VAL A 30 -5.29 4.41 -10.38
CA VAL A 30 -4.67 3.91 -11.62
C VAL A 30 -4.49 5.07 -12.61
N PRO A 31 -3.35 5.75 -12.59
CA PRO A 31 -3.03 6.79 -13.56
C PRO A 31 -2.74 6.20 -14.94
N ARG A 32 -2.87 6.99 -16.01
CA ARG A 32 -2.60 6.53 -17.39
C ARG A 32 -1.12 6.27 -17.68
N THR A 33 -0.22 7.04 -17.07
CA THR A 33 1.20 7.11 -17.45
C THR A 33 2.12 6.46 -16.44
N THR A 34 1.79 6.51 -15.15
CA THR A 34 2.60 5.97 -14.06
C THR A 34 2.06 4.63 -13.58
N SER A 35 2.79 4.00 -12.66
CA SER A 35 2.26 2.86 -11.93
C SER A 35 1.04 3.23 -11.07
N PRO A 36 0.14 2.26 -10.82
CA PRO A 36 -0.91 2.42 -9.84
C PRO A 36 -0.36 2.69 -8.43
N GLN A 37 -1.20 3.27 -7.59
CA GLN A 37 -0.91 3.62 -6.20
C GLN A 37 -1.99 3.03 -5.31
N MET A 38 -1.59 2.39 -4.21
CA MET A 38 -2.52 1.85 -3.22
C MET A 38 -2.42 2.62 -1.92
N TYR A 39 -3.57 3.06 -1.42
CA TYR A 39 -3.70 3.72 -0.14
C TYR A 39 -4.60 2.93 0.80
N VAL A 40 -4.24 2.92 2.08
CA VAL A 40 -5.20 2.72 3.16
C VAL A 40 -5.66 4.09 3.62
N ILE A 41 -6.96 4.34 3.56
CA ILE A 41 -7.55 5.64 3.93
C ILE A 41 -8.31 5.59 5.25
N LYS A 42 -8.76 4.39 5.69
CA LYS A 42 -9.32 4.16 7.02
C LYS A 42 -9.01 2.73 7.50
N PRO A 43 -8.78 2.52 8.80
CA PRO A 43 -8.40 3.54 9.78
C PRO A 43 -7.05 4.19 9.42
N ASP A 44 -6.71 5.30 10.07
CA ASP A 44 -5.35 5.84 10.01
C ASP A 44 -4.38 4.84 10.67
N LEU A 45 -3.44 4.31 9.86
CA LEU A 45 -2.51 3.27 10.29
C LEU A 45 -1.49 3.75 11.33
N VAL A 46 -1.08 5.01 11.29
CA VAL A 46 -0.13 5.56 12.27
C VAL A 46 -0.83 5.76 13.61
N VAL A 47 -2.06 6.26 13.60
CA VAL A 47 -2.88 6.40 14.82
C VAL A 47 -3.17 5.03 15.42
N LYS A 48 -3.61 4.04 14.62
CA LYS A 48 -3.83 2.66 15.08
C LYS A 48 -2.54 2.03 15.62
N ALA A 49 -1.39 2.39 15.08
CA ALA A 49 -0.09 1.94 15.56
C ALA A 49 0.46 2.73 16.76
N ARG A 50 -0.37 3.58 17.40
CA ARG A 50 0.00 4.44 18.55
C ARG A 50 1.19 5.36 18.23
N GLY A 51 1.16 5.96 17.04
CA GLY A 51 2.19 6.88 16.55
C GLY A 51 3.40 6.20 15.89
N ARG A 52 3.50 4.85 15.91
CA ARG A 52 4.57 4.15 15.19
C ARG A 52 4.31 4.19 13.69
N ARG A 53 5.32 4.57 12.90
CA ARG A 53 5.24 4.56 11.44
C ARG A 53 5.25 3.12 10.91
N PRO A 54 4.24 2.67 10.13
CA PRO A 54 4.25 1.34 9.57
C PRO A 54 5.47 1.11 8.66
N PRO A 55 6.08 -0.09 8.69
CA PRO A 55 7.13 -0.46 7.76
C PRO A 55 6.57 -0.61 6.33
N HIS A 56 7.41 -0.58 5.30
CA HIS A 56 6.96 -0.81 3.91
C HIS A 56 5.80 0.08 3.43
N ILE A 57 5.95 1.39 3.66
CA ILE A 57 5.10 2.43 3.08
C ILE A 57 5.93 3.39 2.23
N TYR A 58 5.33 3.94 1.17
CA TYR A 58 5.94 5.02 0.39
C TYR A 58 5.78 6.36 1.11
N ASP A 59 4.58 6.65 1.59
CA ASP A 59 4.27 7.90 2.27
C ASP A 59 3.12 7.72 3.29
N HIS A 60 3.02 8.66 4.22
CA HIS A 60 1.87 8.85 5.09
C HIS A 60 1.59 10.34 5.24
N SER A 61 0.44 10.78 4.76
CA SER A 61 0.01 12.18 4.74
C SER A 61 -1.53 12.27 4.81
N ASP A 62 -2.04 13.29 5.49
CA ASP A 62 -3.48 13.56 5.65
C ASP A 62 -4.30 12.33 6.08
N GLY A 63 -3.77 11.57 7.04
CA GLY A 63 -4.37 10.36 7.61
C GLY A 63 -4.43 9.15 6.66
N LYS A 64 -3.78 9.22 5.50
CA LYS A 64 -3.74 8.15 4.49
C LYS A 64 -2.34 7.59 4.38
N THR A 65 -2.23 6.29 4.17
CA THR A 65 -0.94 5.60 4.05
C THR A 65 -0.82 4.96 2.69
N GLN A 66 0.22 5.35 1.92
CA GLN A 66 0.52 4.74 0.63
C GLN A 66 1.37 3.49 0.83
N LEU A 67 0.85 2.32 0.46
CA LEU A 67 1.52 1.04 0.67
C LEU A 67 2.66 0.82 -0.33
N CYS A 68 3.77 0.25 0.14
CA CYS A 68 4.85 -0.22 -0.71
C CYS A 68 4.65 -1.71 -1.02
N LEU A 69 3.78 -2.03 -1.98
CA LEU A 69 3.41 -3.41 -2.33
C LEU A 69 4.40 -4.14 -3.25
N TRP A 70 5.24 -3.41 -3.97
CA TRP A 70 6.23 -3.97 -4.88
C TRP A 70 7.33 -2.95 -5.14
N TRP A 71 8.53 -3.41 -5.48
CA TRP A 71 9.66 -2.53 -5.80
C TRP A 71 9.88 -2.40 -7.31
N PRO A 72 9.84 -1.19 -7.89
CA PRO A 72 10.01 -1.02 -9.34
C PRO A 72 11.29 -1.57 -9.94
N LYS A 73 12.37 -1.63 -9.14
CA LYS A 73 13.65 -2.18 -9.59
C LYS A 73 13.63 -3.69 -9.77
N GLN A 74 12.77 -4.41 -9.06
CA GLN A 74 12.66 -5.87 -9.18
C GLN A 74 11.63 -6.32 -10.23
N ARG A 75 10.93 -5.38 -10.88
CA ARG A 75 9.93 -5.67 -11.94
C ARG A 75 8.85 -6.68 -11.51
N GLU A 76 8.55 -6.72 -10.21
CA GLU A 76 7.55 -7.59 -9.58
C GLU A 76 6.13 -7.34 -10.14
N TRP A 77 5.85 -6.10 -10.56
CA TRP A 77 4.60 -5.75 -11.22
C TRP A 77 4.79 -5.32 -12.67
N LYS A 78 3.85 -5.70 -13.54
CA LYS A 78 3.77 -5.31 -14.96
C LYS A 78 2.34 -4.90 -15.31
N ARG A 79 2.18 -4.00 -16.29
CA ARG A 79 0.88 -3.41 -16.71
C ARG A 79 -0.23 -4.42 -17.06
N GLY A 80 0.12 -5.63 -17.47
CA GLY A 80 -0.85 -6.67 -17.84
C GLY A 80 -1.36 -7.54 -16.69
N MET A 81 -0.81 -7.39 -15.47
CA MET A 81 -1.25 -8.17 -14.31
C MET A 81 -2.63 -7.71 -13.83
N LYS A 82 -3.49 -8.66 -13.47
CA LYS A 82 -4.79 -8.32 -12.88
C LYS A 82 -4.59 -7.69 -11.51
N PHE A 83 -5.39 -6.67 -11.19
CA PHE A 83 -5.31 -6.02 -9.87
C PHE A 83 -5.69 -6.97 -8.74
N ILE A 84 -6.61 -7.91 -8.98
CA ILE A 84 -7.01 -8.92 -7.99
C ILE A 84 -5.85 -9.84 -7.60
N GLU A 85 -4.98 -10.19 -8.55
CA GLU A 85 -3.80 -11.05 -8.36
C GLU A 85 -2.54 -10.26 -7.95
N SER A 86 -2.62 -8.93 -7.87
CA SER A 86 -1.49 -8.05 -7.52
C SER A 86 -1.89 -7.08 -6.42
N TYR A 87 -2.28 -5.86 -6.76
CA TYR A 87 -2.56 -4.80 -5.80
C TYR A 87 -3.54 -5.20 -4.70
N ILE A 88 -4.63 -5.89 -5.02
CA ILE A 88 -5.64 -6.27 -4.01
C ILE A 88 -5.09 -7.41 -3.14
N ALA A 89 -4.58 -8.49 -3.74
CA ALA A 89 -3.98 -9.61 -2.99
C ALA A 89 -2.80 -9.15 -2.10
N TRP A 90 -1.86 -8.36 -2.63
CA TRP A 90 -0.72 -7.84 -1.89
C TRP A 90 -1.13 -6.86 -0.80
N THR A 91 -2.25 -6.13 -0.98
CA THR A 91 -2.81 -5.29 0.11
C THR A 91 -3.31 -6.16 1.25
N ALA A 92 -4.00 -7.26 0.96
CA ALA A 92 -4.46 -8.20 1.98
C ALA A 92 -3.27 -8.79 2.76
N GLU A 93 -2.25 -9.24 2.05
CA GLU A 93 -1.01 -9.77 2.64
C GLU A 93 -0.28 -8.72 3.50
N TRP A 94 -0.10 -7.51 2.97
CA TRP A 94 0.54 -6.41 3.71
C TRP A 94 -0.24 -6.09 4.99
N LEU A 95 -1.57 -6.03 4.92
CA LEU A 95 -2.44 -5.74 6.07
C LEU A 95 -2.38 -6.87 7.12
N TRP A 96 -2.29 -8.13 6.69
CA TRP A 96 -2.06 -9.27 7.59
C TRP A 96 -0.75 -9.10 8.37
N HIS A 97 0.35 -8.80 7.67
CA HIS A 97 1.63 -8.56 8.33
C HIS A 97 1.64 -7.30 9.20
N TYR A 98 0.86 -6.28 8.84
CA TYR A 98 0.69 -5.08 9.67
C TYR A 98 0.00 -5.40 10.99
N GLU A 99 -1.09 -6.19 11.01
CA GLU A 99 -1.76 -6.62 12.24
C GLU A 99 -0.82 -7.47 13.13
N TYR A 100 -0.05 -8.37 12.51
CA TYR A 100 0.98 -9.12 13.24
C TYR A 100 2.08 -8.20 13.80
N TRP A 101 2.52 -7.22 13.03
CA TRP A 101 3.53 -6.23 13.46
C TRP A 101 3.01 -5.33 14.59
N LEU A 102 1.73 -4.98 14.60
CA LEU A 102 1.13 -4.18 15.68
C LEU A 102 1.32 -4.85 17.04
N SER A 103 1.15 -6.17 17.10
CA SER A 103 1.27 -6.97 18.33
C SER A 103 2.71 -7.39 18.64
N SER A 104 3.46 -7.87 17.65
CA SER A 104 4.81 -8.42 17.85
C SER A 104 5.93 -7.39 17.78
N GLY A 105 5.70 -6.26 17.11
CA GLY A 105 6.74 -5.29 16.73
C GLY A 105 7.68 -5.77 15.62
N LYS A 106 7.55 -7.01 15.14
CA LYS A 106 8.40 -7.61 14.10
C LYS A 106 7.68 -7.59 12.75
N TRP A 107 8.36 -7.09 11.72
CA TRP A 107 7.82 -7.09 10.36
C TRP A 107 8.19 -8.38 9.63
N GLU A 108 7.18 -9.09 9.13
CA GLU A 108 7.33 -10.37 8.42
C GLU A 108 6.88 -10.30 6.96
N GLY A 109 6.39 -9.14 6.49
CA GLY A 109 5.85 -8.98 5.13
C GLY A 109 6.90 -8.82 4.03
N GLY A 110 8.16 -9.18 4.31
CA GLY A 110 9.28 -9.06 3.38
C GLY A 110 9.43 -7.64 2.80
N GLY A 111 9.80 -7.58 1.51
CA GLY A 111 9.98 -6.35 0.75
C GLY A 111 11.40 -5.77 0.84
N ALA A 112 11.89 -5.23 -0.28
CA ALA A 112 13.17 -4.53 -0.33
C ALA A 112 12.95 -3.02 -0.21
N HIS A 113 13.48 -2.40 0.85
CA HIS A 113 13.62 -0.94 0.94
C HIS A 113 15.00 -0.52 0.45
N PRO A 114 15.13 0.53 -0.39
CA PRO A 114 16.45 1.07 -0.69
C PRO A 114 17.12 1.52 0.61
N ARG A 115 18.25 0.89 0.98
CA ARG A 115 19.11 1.40 2.08
C ARG A 115 19.43 2.87 1.76
N LYS A 116 19.08 3.80 2.64
CA LYS A 116 19.61 5.16 2.57
C LYS A 116 21.13 5.03 2.55
N ARG A 117 21.80 5.52 1.51
CA ARG A 117 23.26 5.66 1.50
C ARG A 117 23.63 6.47 2.75
N LYS A 118 24.36 5.86 3.69
CA LYS A 118 25.03 6.64 4.73
C LYS A 118 25.98 7.58 4.00
N GLY A 119 25.77 8.89 4.14
CA GLY A 119 26.76 9.86 3.69
C GLY A 119 28.09 9.53 4.37
N LYS A 120 29.16 9.45 3.59
CA LYS A 120 30.51 9.47 4.16
C LYS A 120 30.66 10.85 4.80
N GLY A 121 30.75 10.87 6.13
CA GLY A 121 31.37 11.99 6.84
C GLY A 121 32.86 12.00 6.58
#